data_AF-A0A428WMC5-F1
#
_entry.id   AF-A0A428WMC5-F1
#
_cell.length_a   1.000
_cell.length_b   1.000
_cell.length_c   1.000
_cell.angle_alpha   90.00
_cell.angle_beta   90.00
_cell.angle_gamma   90.00
#
_symmetry.space_group_name_H-M   'P 1'
#
loop_
_entity.id
_entity.type
_entity.pdbx_description
1 polymer ?
#
loop_
_entity_poly.entity_id
_entity_poly.type
_entity_poly.pdbx_seq_one_letter_code
_entity_poly.pdbx_strand_id
1 'polypeptide(L)'
;MSEDVTAVVVEWSTDYIAMLADGDPELVSVKHRDPGQGDWQMSELGPVLRDLHHVWREMGERCRCAFASNAAAATRAVKEIGTRLGSYIDAASAELERFRQVLALPDPPLPRRTEITAVGVRDMGGALSLLGRDDRHADRCYRALVDRIAAVATEQPDSPERRIARLTGSLRAVNDRKRVRLADQTLSIADLRDLVLSVEAAPAQAVRRPIRAAATPRRTAYQEAVVGDERFLLRGLVEETDAPDGSYQEQRAAVGPSDGRPRELWLARLEVLRESPAADRRLAEFDDEVQVHETVVGLPPVVARDRFGFVTELPAGSPLLTAYGSPPYPGVALDALLRVLPMMARTLEALHAAGRAHRALRPEVLLASRDRLWLRDAGLAATAVAAGEGPAFYRAPEQDRPLLMPPGPATDVFQVAAVLFHLATGHLAGTNPPPPSLLRPELRSELDTPLLDALVDDPARRPTLALLIEQLSSVLARGGTVRW
;
A
#
# COMPACT_ATOMS: atom_id res chain seq x y z
N MET A 1 -2.26 -23.26 3.81
CA MET A 1 -2.58 -23.41 5.24
C MET A 1 -3.57 -24.54 5.43
N SER A 2 -3.32 -25.32 6.49
CA SER A 2 -3.98 -26.56 6.88
C SER A 2 -5.25 -26.24 7.68
N GLU A 3 -6.38 -26.86 7.33
CA GLU A 3 -7.66 -26.89 8.05
C GLU A 3 -8.42 -25.55 8.23
N ASP A 4 -9.75 -25.64 8.27
CA ASP A 4 -10.64 -24.49 8.45
C ASP A 4 -10.48 -23.90 9.86
N VAL A 5 -9.71 -22.81 9.98
CA VAL A 5 -9.67 -22.00 11.20
C VAL A 5 -11.09 -21.52 11.49
N THR A 6 -11.57 -21.74 12.72
CA THR A 6 -12.93 -21.36 13.15
C THR A 6 -12.94 -20.08 13.98
N ALA A 7 -11.84 -19.77 14.67
CA ALA A 7 -11.63 -18.53 15.40
C ALA A 7 -10.15 -18.30 15.70
N VAL A 8 -9.83 -17.09 16.16
CA VAL A 8 -8.51 -16.70 16.64
C VAL A 8 -8.63 -16.07 18.02
N VAL A 9 -7.83 -16.52 18.98
CA VAL A 9 -7.61 -15.80 20.24
C VAL A 9 -6.41 -14.87 20.03
N VAL A 10 -6.66 -13.57 20.10
CA VAL A 10 -5.65 -12.53 19.85
C VAL A 10 -4.95 -12.21 21.16
N GLU A 11 -3.65 -12.49 21.25
CA GLU A 11 -2.84 -12.11 22.41
C GLU A 11 -2.12 -10.79 22.12
N TRP A 12 -1.13 -10.76 21.25
CA TRP A 12 -0.45 -9.53 20.82
C TRP A 12 0.05 -9.66 19.39
N SER A 13 0.58 -8.57 18.81
CA SER A 13 0.90 -8.47 17.38
C SER A 13 1.83 -9.54 16.79
N THR A 14 2.52 -10.33 17.63
CA THR A 14 3.47 -11.37 17.18
C THR A 14 3.07 -12.78 17.58
N ASP A 15 2.04 -12.99 18.39
CA ASP A 15 1.68 -14.33 18.87
C ASP A 15 0.16 -14.43 19.06
N TYR A 16 -0.45 -15.52 18.54
CA TYR A 16 -1.90 -15.75 18.63
C TYR A 16 -2.20 -17.25 18.66
N ILE A 17 -3.44 -17.61 19.00
CA ILE A 17 -3.91 -19.00 19.04
C ILE A 17 -5.01 -19.17 17.99
N ALA A 18 -4.79 -20.03 17.00
CA ALA A 18 -5.82 -20.42 16.05
C ALA A 18 -6.62 -21.61 16.60
N MET A 19 -7.95 -21.52 16.56
CA MET A 19 -8.84 -22.65 16.84
C MET A 19 -9.19 -23.34 15.52
N LEU A 20 -8.77 -24.59 15.35
CA LEU A 20 -9.04 -25.37 14.15
C LEU A 20 -10.41 -26.07 14.23
N ALA A 21 -10.97 -26.46 13.08
CA ALA A 21 -12.26 -27.14 13.00
C ALA A 21 -12.28 -28.53 13.67
N ASP A 22 -11.13 -29.19 13.76
CA ASP A 22 -10.97 -30.46 14.48
C ASP A 22 -11.01 -30.30 16.02
N GLY A 23 -10.96 -29.05 16.50
CA GLY A 23 -11.04 -28.69 17.90
C GLY A 23 -9.69 -28.49 18.59
N ASP A 24 -8.58 -28.76 17.90
CA ASP A 24 -7.24 -28.58 18.47
C ASP A 24 -6.76 -27.12 18.31
N PRO A 25 -6.11 -26.54 19.34
CA PRO A 25 -5.50 -25.23 19.21
C PRO A 25 -4.12 -25.31 18.54
N GLU A 26 -3.84 -24.32 17.70
CA GLU A 26 -2.52 -24.07 17.13
C GLU A 26 -1.97 -22.76 17.69
N LEU A 27 -0.83 -22.84 18.37
CA LEU A 27 -0.08 -21.66 18.82
C LEU A 27 0.77 -21.14 17.67
N VAL A 28 0.50 -19.92 17.21
CA VAL A 28 1.21 -19.30 16.10
C VAL A 28 2.10 -18.17 16.59
N SER A 29 3.40 -18.26 16.30
CA SER A 29 4.36 -17.16 16.50
C SER A 29 4.77 -16.57 15.16
N VAL A 30 4.63 -15.25 15.05
CA VAL A 30 4.89 -14.46 13.86
C VAL A 30 6.18 -13.66 14.04
N LYS A 31 7.13 -13.78 13.10
CA LYS A 31 8.34 -12.95 13.05
C LYS A 31 8.56 -12.40 11.65
N HIS A 32 8.94 -11.12 11.59
CA HIS A 32 9.22 -10.42 10.34
C HIS A 32 10.71 -10.06 10.23
N ARG A 33 11.20 -10.01 9.00
CA ARG A 33 12.51 -9.45 8.63
C ARG A 33 12.37 -8.28 7.68
N ASP A 34 13.15 -7.24 7.91
CA ASP A 34 13.25 -6.09 7.02
C ASP A 34 14.29 -6.36 5.90
N PRO A 35 14.17 -5.68 4.75
CA PRO A 35 15.12 -5.81 3.65
C PRO A 35 16.56 -5.51 4.10
N GLY A 36 17.47 -6.48 3.95
CA GLY A 36 18.88 -6.38 4.34
C GLY A 36 19.25 -7.13 5.63
N GLN A 37 18.29 -7.66 6.38
CA GLN A 37 18.55 -8.46 7.58
C GLN A 37 18.95 -9.92 7.29
N GLY A 38 18.96 -10.33 6.01
CA GLY A 38 19.35 -11.67 5.58
C GLY A 38 18.39 -12.77 6.03
N ASP A 39 18.81 -14.03 5.85
CA ASP A 39 18.10 -15.21 6.34
C ASP A 39 18.26 -15.36 7.86
N TRP A 40 17.24 -15.95 8.49
CA TRP A 40 17.27 -16.27 9.92
C TRP A 40 18.49 -17.10 10.31
N GLN A 41 19.25 -16.62 11.31
CA GLN A 41 20.28 -17.42 11.96
C GLN A 41 19.68 -18.22 13.11
N MET A 42 20.32 -19.36 13.43
CA MET A 42 19.82 -20.24 14.50
C MET A 42 19.88 -19.57 15.89
N SER A 43 20.81 -18.64 16.10
CA SER A 43 20.87 -17.83 17.33
C SER A 43 19.64 -16.94 17.54
N GLU A 44 18.98 -16.55 16.45
CA GLU A 44 17.80 -15.67 16.48
C GLU A 44 16.49 -16.48 16.52
N LEU A 45 16.47 -17.67 15.92
CA LEU A 45 15.34 -18.60 15.98
C LEU A 45 15.27 -19.39 17.29
N GLY A 46 16.42 -19.70 17.89
CA GLY A 46 16.53 -20.53 19.09
C GLY A 46 15.59 -20.10 20.23
N PRO A 47 15.54 -18.81 20.62
CA PRO A 47 14.61 -18.34 21.65
C PRO A 47 13.14 -18.55 21.30
N VAL A 48 12.74 -18.30 20.05
CA VAL A 48 11.34 -18.46 19.60
C VAL A 48 10.93 -19.92 19.63
N LEU A 49 11.78 -20.81 19.12
CA LEU A 49 11.54 -22.26 19.12
C LEU A 49 11.50 -22.82 20.55
N ARG A 50 12.35 -22.30 21.45
CA ARG A 50 12.33 -22.66 22.87
C ARG A 50 11.01 -22.27 23.53
N ASP A 51 10.53 -21.05 23.31
CA ASP A 51 9.27 -20.57 23.88
C ASP A 51 8.09 -21.44 23.38
N LEU A 52 8.02 -21.74 22.07
CA LEU A 52 7.01 -22.62 21.48
C LEU A 52 7.05 -24.05 22.07
N HIS A 53 8.24 -24.64 22.15
CA HIS A 53 8.44 -25.97 22.74
C HIS A 53 8.02 -26.02 24.21
N HIS A 54 8.38 -24.99 24.98
CA HIS A 54 8.05 -24.92 26.40
C HIS A 54 6.52 -24.88 26.60
N VAL A 55 5.81 -24.07 25.82
CA VAL A 55 4.34 -24.03 25.87
C VAL A 55 3.74 -25.38 25.44
N TRP A 56 4.24 -26.00 24.37
CA TRP A 56 3.79 -27.32 23.93
C TRP A 56 3.95 -28.40 25.01
N ARG A 57 5.08 -28.39 25.73
CA ARG A 57 5.36 -29.31 26.85
C ARG A 57 4.46 -29.05 28.06
N GLU A 58 4.27 -27.80 28.44
CA GLU A 58 3.36 -27.39 29.52
C GLU A 58 1.89 -27.75 29.25
N MET A 59 1.55 -27.97 27.98
CA MET A 59 0.24 -28.43 27.52
C MET A 59 0.14 -29.95 27.42
N GLY A 60 1.17 -30.68 27.87
CA GLY A 60 1.20 -32.14 27.83
C GLY A 60 1.28 -32.70 26.40
N GLU A 61 1.93 -31.97 25.49
CA GLU A 61 2.09 -32.32 24.08
C GLU A 61 0.77 -32.31 23.28
N ARG A 62 -0.24 -31.55 23.73
CA ARG A 62 -1.62 -31.48 23.15
C ARG A 62 -1.96 -30.15 22.49
N CYS A 63 -1.06 -29.66 21.65
CA CYS A 63 -1.33 -28.53 20.77
C CYS A 63 -0.41 -28.57 19.56
N ARG A 64 -0.83 -27.90 18.49
CA ARG A 64 0.03 -27.65 17.32
C ARG A 64 0.79 -26.34 17.52
N CYS A 65 1.92 -26.20 16.85
CA CYS A 65 2.69 -24.96 16.87
C CYS A 65 2.98 -24.53 15.44
N ALA A 66 2.94 -23.24 15.15
CA ALA A 66 3.34 -22.70 13.87
C ALA A 66 4.32 -21.54 14.05
N PHE A 67 5.33 -21.52 13.18
CA PHE A 67 6.24 -20.38 13.05
C PHE A 67 6.04 -19.73 11.68
N ALA A 68 5.43 -18.54 11.68
CA ALA A 68 5.11 -17.80 10.47
C ALA A 68 6.14 -16.68 10.26
N SER A 69 6.76 -16.65 9.07
CA SER A 69 7.81 -15.69 8.74
C SER A 69 7.80 -15.33 7.25
N ASN A 70 8.27 -14.13 6.94
CA ASN A 70 8.43 -13.64 5.57
C ASN A 70 9.74 -14.08 4.89
N ALA A 71 10.68 -14.64 5.65
CA ALA A 71 11.93 -15.18 5.09
C ALA A 71 11.76 -16.64 4.63
N ALA A 72 11.91 -16.88 3.32
CA ALA A 72 11.74 -18.19 2.69
C ALA A 72 12.69 -19.28 3.21
N ALA A 73 13.86 -18.90 3.74
CA ALA A 73 14.82 -19.83 4.33
C ALA A 73 14.43 -20.38 5.71
N ALA A 74 13.33 -19.90 6.31
CA ALA A 74 12.79 -20.48 7.54
C ALA A 74 12.53 -22.00 7.38
N THR A 75 12.05 -22.43 6.21
CA THR A 75 11.81 -23.85 5.89
C THR A 75 13.08 -24.68 5.77
N ARG A 76 14.19 -24.09 5.33
CA ARG A 76 15.49 -24.77 5.29
C ARG A 76 16.11 -24.87 6.69
N ALA A 77 16.09 -23.77 7.44
CA ALA A 77 16.57 -23.73 8.82
C ALA A 77 15.80 -24.71 9.74
N VAL A 78 14.49 -24.87 9.49
CA VAL A 78 13.61 -25.79 10.23
C VAL A 78 13.65 -27.24 9.73
N LYS A 79 14.15 -27.50 8.51
CA LYS A 79 14.50 -28.87 8.09
C LYS A 79 15.85 -29.31 8.65
N GLU A 80 16.80 -28.39 8.82
CA GLU A 80 18.12 -28.63 9.45
C GLU A 80 18.04 -28.69 11.00
N ILE A 81 16.85 -28.47 11.54
CA ILE A 81 16.55 -28.28 12.97
C ILE A 81 16.89 -29.51 13.82
N GLY A 82 16.70 -30.73 13.32
CA GLY A 82 16.87 -31.96 14.10
C GLY A 82 18.26 -32.11 14.74
N THR A 83 19.32 -31.71 14.04
CA THR A 83 20.71 -31.80 14.55
C THR A 83 21.15 -30.62 15.42
N ARG A 84 20.48 -29.47 15.35
CA ARG A 84 20.90 -28.21 16.02
C ARG A 84 19.94 -27.70 17.09
N LEU A 85 18.71 -28.21 17.18
CA LEU A 85 17.74 -27.82 18.22
C LEU A 85 18.20 -28.18 19.63
N GLY A 86 18.88 -29.31 19.80
CA GLY A 86 19.34 -29.78 21.11
C GLY A 86 20.32 -28.83 21.81
N SER A 87 20.97 -27.91 21.08
CA SER A 87 21.81 -26.88 21.69
C SER A 87 21.03 -25.66 22.20
N TYR A 88 19.77 -25.50 21.79
CA TYR A 88 18.93 -24.35 22.15
C TYR A 88 17.73 -24.72 23.01
N ILE A 89 17.27 -25.96 22.92
CA ILE A 89 16.19 -26.54 23.71
C ILE A 89 16.78 -27.71 24.49
N ASP A 90 16.78 -27.57 25.82
CA ASP A 90 17.26 -28.60 26.75
C ASP A 90 16.22 -29.73 26.85
N ALA A 91 16.20 -30.60 25.83
CA ALA A 91 15.25 -31.70 25.71
C ALA A 91 15.89 -32.92 25.03
N ALA A 92 15.37 -34.12 25.33
CA ALA A 92 15.85 -35.36 24.74
C ALA A 92 15.54 -35.42 23.23
N SER A 93 16.40 -36.09 22.43
CA SER A 93 16.23 -36.17 20.97
C SER A 93 14.87 -36.73 20.54
N ALA A 94 14.30 -37.66 21.30
CA ALA A 94 12.97 -38.22 21.03
C ALA A 94 11.84 -37.20 21.25
N GLU A 95 12.00 -36.27 22.20
CA GLU A 95 11.06 -35.18 22.45
C GLU A 95 11.12 -34.13 21.34
N LEU A 96 12.34 -33.76 20.92
CA LEU A 96 12.55 -32.82 19.81
C LEU A 96 11.96 -33.32 18.49
N GLU A 97 12.04 -34.63 18.21
CA GLU A 97 11.42 -35.19 17.00
C GLU A 97 9.88 -35.15 17.06
N ARG A 98 9.27 -35.38 18.23
CA ARG A 98 7.82 -35.19 18.39
C ARG A 98 7.42 -33.73 18.23
N PHE A 99 8.18 -32.80 18.81
CA PHE A 99 7.94 -31.36 18.63
C PHE A 99 8.04 -30.95 17.15
N ARG A 100 9.04 -31.47 16.43
CA ARG A 100 9.22 -31.20 14.99
C ARG A 100 8.00 -31.63 14.16
N GLN A 101 7.32 -32.72 14.55
CA GLN A 101 6.15 -33.21 13.85
C GLN A 101 4.91 -32.31 14.02
N VAL A 102 4.84 -31.55 15.12
CA VAL A 102 3.73 -30.63 15.39
C VAL A 102 4.04 -29.17 15.05
N LEU A 103 5.29 -28.86 14.66
CA LEU A 103 5.74 -27.53 14.26
C LEU A 103 5.50 -27.29 12.76
N ALA A 104 4.48 -26.52 12.44
CA ALA A 104 4.16 -26.08 11.09
C ALA A 104 4.96 -24.83 10.68
N LEU A 105 5.23 -24.75 9.39
CA LEU A 105 5.73 -23.56 8.72
C LEU A 105 4.78 -23.18 7.59
N PRO A 106 3.97 -22.12 7.77
CA PRO A 106 3.02 -21.69 6.75
C PRO A 106 3.72 -21.31 5.43
N ASP A 107 3.11 -21.73 4.31
CA ASP A 107 3.47 -21.40 2.94
C ASP A 107 2.20 -20.88 2.23
N PRO A 108 2.23 -19.75 1.47
CA PRO A 108 3.37 -18.88 1.17
C PRO A 108 3.97 -18.16 2.38
N PRO A 109 5.23 -17.68 2.32
CA PRO A 109 5.83 -16.86 3.37
C PRO A 109 5.01 -15.58 3.60
N LEU A 110 5.06 -15.05 4.82
CA LEU A 110 4.36 -13.82 5.16
C LEU A 110 4.85 -12.62 4.30
N PRO A 111 4.01 -11.59 4.09
CA PRO A 111 4.48 -10.35 3.47
C PRO A 111 5.52 -9.64 4.36
N ARG A 112 6.35 -8.77 3.77
CA ARG A 112 7.22 -7.89 4.57
C ARG A 112 6.38 -6.86 5.31
N ARG A 113 6.93 -6.31 6.40
CA ARG A 113 6.20 -5.35 7.26
C ARG A 113 5.61 -4.16 6.48
N THR A 114 6.35 -3.66 5.49
CA THR A 114 5.93 -2.55 4.61
C THR A 114 4.87 -2.95 3.59
N GLU A 115 4.65 -4.25 3.39
CA GLU A 115 3.76 -4.83 2.39
C GLU A 115 2.50 -5.46 3.01
N ILE A 116 2.44 -5.62 4.35
CA ILE A 116 1.34 -6.29 5.07
C ILE A 116 -0.02 -5.72 4.64
N THR A 117 -0.15 -4.39 4.64
CA THR A 117 -1.41 -3.73 4.26
C THR A 117 -1.74 -3.97 2.79
N ALA A 118 -0.75 -3.86 1.91
CA ALA A 118 -0.94 -4.07 0.48
C ALA A 118 -1.44 -5.48 0.15
N VAL A 119 -0.76 -6.48 0.71
CA VAL A 119 -1.10 -7.89 0.56
C VAL A 119 -2.45 -8.19 1.20
N GLY A 120 -2.71 -7.64 2.39
CA GLY A 120 -3.99 -7.81 3.06
C GLY A 120 -5.18 -7.23 2.30
N VAL A 121 -5.03 -6.05 1.68
CA VAL A 121 -6.07 -5.46 0.83
C VAL A 121 -6.29 -6.28 -0.44
N ARG A 122 -5.22 -6.73 -1.09
CA ARG A 122 -5.32 -7.61 -2.27
C ARG A 122 -6.05 -8.92 -1.93
N ASP A 123 -5.65 -9.58 -0.86
CA ASP A 123 -6.24 -10.86 -0.46
C ASP A 123 -7.71 -10.69 -0.03
N MET A 124 -8.05 -9.55 0.59
CA MET A 124 -9.44 -9.15 0.85
C MET A 124 -10.24 -8.96 -0.44
N GLY A 125 -9.69 -8.32 -1.46
CA GLY A 125 -10.35 -8.18 -2.77
C GLY A 125 -10.62 -9.54 -3.43
N GLY A 126 -9.67 -10.47 -3.33
CA GLY A 126 -9.87 -11.86 -3.76
C GLY A 126 -10.98 -12.56 -2.97
N ALA A 127 -11.02 -12.39 -1.66
CA ALA A 127 -12.07 -12.97 -0.81
C ALA A 127 -13.45 -12.38 -1.12
N LEU A 128 -13.57 -11.07 -1.31
CA LEU A 128 -14.81 -10.40 -1.73
C LEU A 128 -15.28 -10.93 -3.09
N SER A 129 -14.37 -11.05 -4.05
CA SER A 129 -14.69 -11.58 -5.39
C SER A 129 -15.23 -13.01 -5.32
N LEU A 130 -14.61 -13.88 -4.51
CA LEU A 130 -15.08 -15.25 -4.29
C LEU A 130 -16.48 -15.31 -3.65
N LEU A 131 -16.85 -14.28 -2.88
CA LEU A 131 -18.17 -14.13 -2.28
C LEU A 131 -19.18 -13.41 -3.20
N GLY A 132 -18.80 -13.11 -4.44
CA GLY A 132 -19.63 -12.36 -5.39
C GLY A 132 -19.87 -10.91 -4.98
N ARG A 133 -18.92 -10.32 -4.24
CA ARG A 133 -18.97 -8.94 -3.72
C ARG A 133 -18.02 -8.02 -4.48
N ASP A 134 -18.28 -6.72 -4.37
CA ASP A 134 -17.50 -5.67 -5.02
C ASP A 134 -16.15 -5.48 -4.31
N ASP A 135 -15.07 -5.84 -5.00
CA ASP A 135 -13.69 -5.80 -4.51
C ASP A 135 -13.17 -4.37 -4.27
N ARG A 136 -13.86 -3.34 -4.79
CA ARG A 136 -13.54 -1.93 -4.51
C ARG A 136 -13.64 -1.57 -3.03
N HIS A 137 -14.39 -2.36 -2.25
CA HIS A 137 -14.50 -2.20 -0.81
C HIS A 137 -13.36 -2.88 -0.02
N ALA A 138 -12.42 -3.55 -0.70
CA ALA A 138 -11.39 -4.35 -0.05
C ALA A 138 -10.54 -3.57 0.96
N ASP A 139 -10.14 -2.34 0.64
CA ASP A 139 -9.37 -1.49 1.56
C ASP A 139 -10.16 -1.17 2.84
N ARG A 140 -11.44 -0.80 2.70
CA ARG A 140 -12.33 -0.50 3.82
C ARG A 140 -12.59 -1.73 4.69
N CYS A 141 -12.90 -2.86 4.06
CA CYS A 141 -13.13 -4.13 4.74
C CYS A 141 -11.88 -4.63 5.47
N TYR A 142 -10.71 -4.53 4.84
CA TYR A 142 -9.43 -4.90 5.45
C TYR A 142 -9.11 -4.03 6.66
N ARG A 143 -9.25 -2.70 6.55
CA ARG A 143 -9.04 -1.78 7.68
C ARG A 143 -9.97 -2.07 8.85
N ALA A 144 -11.25 -2.37 8.58
CA ALA A 144 -12.19 -2.73 9.63
C ALA A 144 -11.78 -4.01 10.38
N LEU A 145 -11.21 -5.00 9.68
CA LEU A 145 -10.64 -6.19 10.32
C LEU A 145 -9.42 -5.84 11.18
N VAL A 146 -8.49 -5.03 10.67
CA VAL A 146 -7.31 -4.60 11.41
C VAL A 146 -7.71 -3.83 12.69
N ASP A 147 -8.66 -2.90 12.58
CA ASP A 147 -9.19 -2.14 13.72
C ASP A 147 -9.84 -3.08 14.75
N ARG A 148 -10.59 -4.09 14.28
CA ARG A 148 -11.22 -5.08 15.16
C ARG A 148 -10.18 -5.93 15.89
N ILE A 149 -9.13 -6.38 15.19
CA ILE A 149 -8.02 -7.15 15.78
C ILE A 149 -7.26 -6.29 16.80
N ALA A 150 -6.96 -5.04 16.46
CA ALA A 150 -6.27 -4.11 17.34
C ALA A 150 -7.08 -3.83 18.63
N ALA A 151 -8.41 -3.72 18.52
CA ALA A 151 -9.29 -3.46 19.65
C ALA A 151 -9.35 -4.61 20.68
N VAL A 152 -9.01 -5.84 20.28
CA VAL A 152 -9.01 -7.02 21.17
C VAL A 152 -7.62 -7.50 21.54
N ALA A 153 -6.57 -6.96 20.90
CA ALA A 153 -5.19 -7.29 21.20
C ALA A 153 -4.79 -6.78 22.59
N THR A 154 -3.91 -7.52 23.24
CA THR A 154 -3.34 -7.22 24.56
C THR A 154 -1.88 -6.79 24.43
N GLU A 155 -1.36 -6.14 25.46
CA GLU A 155 0.04 -5.74 25.51
C GLU A 155 0.95 -6.94 25.76
N GLN A 156 2.08 -7.00 25.04
CA GLN A 156 3.06 -8.06 25.21
C GLN A 156 3.72 -7.96 26.59
N PRO A 157 3.75 -9.03 27.41
CA PRO A 157 4.46 -9.01 28.69
C PRO A 157 5.97 -8.76 28.56
N ASP A 158 6.52 -7.99 29.51
CA ASP A 158 7.92 -7.52 29.49
C ASP A 158 8.98 -8.60 29.72
N SER A 159 8.59 -9.81 30.15
CA SER A 159 9.52 -10.91 30.45
C SER A 159 9.13 -12.22 29.75
N PRO A 160 10.10 -13.03 29.27
CA PRO A 160 9.83 -14.33 28.65
C PRO A 160 8.97 -15.26 29.52
N GLU A 161 9.21 -15.30 30.83
CA GLU A 161 8.48 -16.15 31.77
C GLU A 161 7.01 -15.74 31.85
N ARG A 162 6.74 -14.41 31.87
CA ARG A 162 5.37 -13.89 31.86
C ARG A 162 4.67 -14.14 30.54
N ARG A 163 5.37 -14.04 29.41
CA ARG A 163 4.82 -14.39 28.08
C ARG A 163 4.42 -15.85 28.04
N ILE A 164 5.33 -16.75 28.44
CA ILE A 164 5.08 -18.19 28.49
C ILE A 164 3.90 -18.51 29.41
N ALA A 165 3.89 -17.98 30.63
CA ALA A 165 2.81 -18.22 31.59
C ALA A 165 1.44 -17.75 31.04
N ARG A 166 1.42 -16.61 30.33
CA ARG A 166 0.21 -16.09 29.69
C ARG A 166 -0.24 -16.97 28.53
N LEU A 167 0.63 -17.30 27.57
CA LEU A 167 0.31 -18.16 26.44
C LEU A 167 -0.19 -19.53 26.90
N THR A 168 0.49 -20.16 27.87
CA THR A 168 0.05 -21.42 28.48
C THR A 168 -1.32 -21.27 29.16
N GLY A 169 -1.55 -20.17 29.88
CA GLY A 169 -2.84 -19.89 30.51
C GLY A 169 -3.99 -19.78 29.49
N SER A 170 -3.77 -19.07 28.39
CA SER A 170 -4.74 -18.91 27.32
C SER A 170 -4.99 -20.22 26.58
N LEU A 171 -3.94 -20.99 26.27
CA LEU A 171 -4.07 -22.30 25.63
C LEU A 171 -4.83 -23.30 26.51
N ARG A 172 -4.58 -23.31 27.83
CA ARG A 172 -5.35 -24.12 28.80
C ARG A 172 -6.81 -23.71 28.82
N ALA A 173 -7.12 -22.40 28.81
CA ALA A 173 -8.50 -21.93 28.79
C ALA A 173 -9.25 -22.33 27.50
N VAL A 174 -8.55 -22.36 26.36
CA VAL A 174 -9.08 -22.89 25.09
C VAL A 174 -9.32 -24.40 25.16
N ASN A 175 -8.33 -25.18 25.59
CA ASN A 175 -8.43 -26.66 25.69
C ASN A 175 -9.51 -27.12 26.68
N ASP A 176 -9.64 -26.43 27.81
CA ASP A 176 -10.67 -26.70 28.83
C ASP A 176 -12.08 -26.27 28.38
N ARG A 177 -12.23 -25.73 27.16
CA ARG A 177 -13.46 -25.12 26.62
C ARG A 177 -14.07 -24.06 27.54
N LYS A 178 -13.27 -23.45 28.41
CA LYS A 178 -13.67 -22.33 29.29
C LYS A 178 -13.66 -21.00 28.51
N ARG A 179 -14.31 -21.00 27.33
CA ARG A 179 -14.36 -19.89 26.36
C ARG A 179 -14.85 -18.57 26.98
N VAL A 180 -15.62 -18.64 28.05
CA VAL A 180 -16.16 -17.47 28.78
C VAL A 180 -15.04 -16.53 29.28
N ARG A 181 -13.85 -17.05 29.63
CA ARG A 181 -12.73 -16.21 30.14
C ARG A 181 -11.91 -15.51 29.06
N LEU A 182 -12.04 -15.93 27.80
CA LEU A 182 -11.31 -15.37 26.66
C LEU A 182 -12.24 -14.71 25.64
N ALA A 183 -13.53 -14.56 25.97
CA ALA A 183 -14.55 -14.06 25.04
C ALA A 183 -14.18 -12.68 24.47
N ASP A 184 -13.60 -11.80 25.28
CA ASP A 184 -13.19 -10.45 24.86
C ASP A 184 -12.01 -10.43 23.88
N GLN A 185 -11.21 -11.51 23.85
CA GLN A 185 -10.01 -11.66 23.01
C GLN A 185 -10.21 -12.66 21.85
N THR A 186 -11.38 -13.29 21.76
CA THR A 186 -11.68 -14.30 20.75
C THR A 186 -12.45 -13.68 19.59
N LEU A 187 -11.92 -13.82 18.37
CA LEU A 187 -12.57 -13.41 17.13
C LEU A 187 -12.96 -14.66 16.34
N SER A 188 -14.26 -14.93 16.17
CA SER A 188 -14.69 -16.03 15.32
C SER A 188 -14.59 -15.63 13.85
N ILE A 189 -14.27 -16.60 12.97
CA ILE A 189 -14.24 -16.34 11.52
C ILE A 189 -15.63 -15.95 11.00
N ALA A 190 -16.71 -16.42 11.64
CA ALA A 190 -18.07 -15.99 11.33
C ALA A 190 -18.28 -14.50 11.64
N ASP A 191 -17.91 -14.02 12.83
CA ASP A 191 -18.06 -12.60 13.20
C ASP A 191 -17.21 -11.68 12.32
N LEU A 192 -16.00 -12.12 11.96
CA LEU A 192 -15.12 -11.36 11.06
C LEU A 192 -15.69 -11.31 9.65
N ARG A 193 -16.31 -12.39 9.18
CA ARG A 193 -17.04 -12.42 7.90
C ARG A 193 -18.24 -11.48 7.94
N ASP A 194 -19.04 -11.53 8.99
CA ASP A 194 -20.20 -10.64 9.15
C ASP A 194 -19.78 -9.17 9.21
N LEU A 195 -18.67 -8.86 9.89
CA LEU A 195 -18.07 -7.53 9.88
C LEU A 195 -17.72 -7.09 8.46
N VAL A 196 -16.98 -7.91 7.70
CA VAL A 196 -16.60 -7.60 6.30
C VAL A 196 -17.85 -7.36 5.44
N LEU A 197 -18.84 -8.23 5.52
CA LEU A 197 -20.09 -8.11 4.75
C LEU A 197 -20.91 -6.88 5.15
N SER A 198 -20.93 -6.53 6.43
CA SER A 198 -21.62 -5.32 6.91
C SER A 198 -20.93 -4.04 6.44
N VAL A 199 -19.60 -4.04 6.38
CA VAL A 199 -18.80 -2.90 5.92
C VAL A 199 -18.92 -2.70 4.41
N GLU A 200 -19.00 -3.80 3.65
CA GLU A 200 -19.25 -3.78 2.20
C GLU A 200 -20.66 -3.29 1.87
N ALA A 201 -21.68 -3.84 2.53
CA ALA A 201 -23.07 -3.47 2.28
C ALA A 201 -23.46 -2.07 2.79
N ALA A 202 -22.69 -1.50 3.71
CA ALA A 202 -22.92 -0.16 4.18
C ALA A 202 -22.63 0.85 3.05
N PRO A 203 -23.59 1.73 2.68
CA PRO A 203 -23.31 2.82 1.74
C PRO A 203 -22.08 3.57 2.24
N ALA A 204 -21.26 4.10 1.32
CA ALA A 204 -20.02 4.82 1.64
C ALA A 204 -20.30 6.00 2.60
N GLN A 205 -20.43 5.68 3.88
CA GLN A 205 -20.65 6.58 4.98
C GLN A 205 -19.27 6.90 5.50
N ALA A 206 -18.96 8.19 5.43
CA ALA A 206 -17.79 8.80 6.03
C ALA A 206 -17.53 8.18 7.41
N VAL A 207 -16.31 7.66 7.57
CA VAL A 207 -15.82 7.01 8.79
C VAL A 207 -16.02 7.97 9.97
N ARG A 208 -17.02 7.71 10.80
CA ARG A 208 -17.19 8.36 12.10
C ARG A 208 -16.18 7.77 13.07
N ARG A 209 -15.09 8.49 13.33
CA ARG A 209 -14.27 8.29 14.52
C ARG A 209 -15.06 8.72 15.78
N PRO A 210 -14.85 8.08 16.93
CA PRO A 210 -15.59 8.38 18.15
C PRO A 210 -15.27 9.79 18.65
N ILE A 211 -16.33 10.57 18.85
CA ILE A 211 -16.34 11.94 19.33
C ILE A 211 -15.93 11.97 20.81
N ARG A 212 -14.93 12.77 21.15
CA ARG A 212 -14.99 13.58 22.37
C ARG A 212 -14.93 15.06 22.01
N ALA A 213 -15.81 15.80 22.69
CA ALA A 213 -16.05 17.23 22.66
C ALA A 213 -16.81 17.77 21.43
N ALA A 214 -18.13 17.83 21.62
CA ALA A 214 -19.13 18.71 21.00
C ALA A 214 -18.64 19.65 19.89
N ALA A 215 -18.98 19.32 18.65
CA ALA A 215 -19.16 20.29 17.58
C ALA A 215 -20.54 20.04 16.94
N THR A 216 -21.36 21.08 16.94
CA THR A 216 -22.71 21.14 16.40
C THR A 216 -22.69 20.77 14.90
N PRO A 217 -23.65 19.97 14.37
CA PRO A 217 -23.63 19.60 12.97
C PRO A 217 -23.99 20.80 12.10
N ARG A 218 -23.12 21.18 11.16
CA ARG A 218 -23.49 22.07 10.05
C ARG A 218 -23.62 21.27 8.76
N ARG A 219 -24.88 21.21 8.33
CA ARG A 219 -25.46 21.02 6.99
C ARG A 219 -24.50 20.82 5.81
N THR A 220 -24.87 19.87 4.95
CA THR A 220 -24.61 19.86 3.50
C THR A 220 -25.07 21.19 2.88
N ALA A 221 -24.16 22.15 2.80
CA ALA A 221 -24.29 23.34 1.97
C ALA A 221 -23.08 23.34 1.05
N TYR A 222 -23.29 23.67 -0.22
CA TYR A 222 -22.24 23.98 -1.19
C TYR A 222 -21.22 24.91 -0.50
N GLN A 223 -20.07 24.37 -0.12
CA GLN A 223 -19.03 25.16 0.52
C GLN A 223 -18.33 25.95 -0.59
N GLU A 224 -18.37 27.27 -0.45
CA GLU A 224 -17.63 28.18 -1.31
C GLU A 224 -16.19 28.28 -0.79
N ALA A 225 -15.23 28.13 -1.70
CA ALA A 225 -13.84 28.49 -1.50
C ALA A 225 -13.57 29.84 -2.18
N VAL A 226 -12.82 30.70 -1.52
CA VAL A 226 -12.38 31.99 -2.07
C VAL A 226 -10.88 31.90 -2.27
N VAL A 227 -10.41 32.24 -3.46
CA VAL A 227 -8.99 32.36 -3.79
C VAL A 227 -8.78 33.67 -4.53
N GLY A 228 -8.06 34.60 -3.91
CA GLY A 228 -7.98 35.99 -4.38
C GLY A 228 -9.36 36.64 -4.40
N ASP A 229 -9.74 37.20 -5.54
CA ASP A 229 -11.06 37.85 -5.75
C ASP A 229 -12.12 36.90 -6.33
N GLU A 230 -11.77 35.63 -6.58
CA GLU A 230 -12.64 34.65 -7.22
C GLU A 230 -13.28 33.68 -6.22
N ARG A 231 -14.50 33.25 -6.54
CA ARG A 231 -15.28 32.28 -5.75
C ARG A 231 -15.49 31.00 -6.53
N PHE A 232 -15.27 29.89 -5.83
CA PHE A 232 -15.35 28.55 -6.36
C PHE A 232 -16.27 27.69 -5.51
N LEU A 233 -17.06 26.84 -6.14
CA LEU A 233 -17.90 25.86 -5.46
C LEU A 233 -17.17 24.52 -5.38
N LEU A 234 -16.99 24.00 -4.16
CA LEU A 234 -16.42 22.67 -3.95
C LEU A 234 -17.33 21.59 -4.55
N ARG A 235 -16.71 20.64 -5.28
CA ARG A 235 -17.39 19.53 -5.95
C ARG A 235 -16.78 18.21 -5.50
N GLY A 236 -17.62 17.29 -5.04
CA GLY A 236 -17.18 15.94 -4.66
C GLY A 236 -16.45 15.90 -3.32
N LEU A 237 -15.46 15.00 -3.23
CA LEU A 237 -14.65 14.79 -2.03
C LEU A 237 -13.58 15.87 -1.91
N VAL A 238 -13.38 16.37 -0.69
CA VAL A 238 -12.24 17.23 -0.33
C VAL A 238 -11.19 16.35 0.32
N GLU A 239 -9.97 16.36 -0.22
CA GLU A 239 -8.80 15.73 0.40
C GLU A 239 -8.22 16.70 1.42
N GLU A 240 -8.19 16.31 2.69
CA GLU A 240 -7.64 17.13 3.77
C GLU A 240 -6.40 16.45 4.38
N THR A 241 -5.35 17.22 4.59
CA THR A 241 -4.10 16.75 5.21
C THR A 241 -3.67 17.71 6.31
N ASP A 242 -3.59 17.21 7.54
CA ASP A 242 -3.13 17.99 8.68
C ASP A 242 -1.61 17.93 8.81
N ALA A 243 -1.00 19.07 9.17
CA ALA A 243 0.40 19.10 9.54
C ALA A 243 0.64 18.18 10.76
N PRO A 244 1.77 17.45 10.83
CA PRO A 244 2.08 16.60 11.98
C PRO A 244 2.12 17.35 13.32
N ASP A 245 2.44 18.64 13.28
CA ASP A 245 2.47 19.52 14.46
C ASP A 245 1.14 20.26 14.68
N GLY A 246 0.15 20.08 13.81
CA GLY A 246 -1.14 20.75 13.84
C GLY A 246 -1.09 22.24 13.47
N SER A 247 -0.03 22.71 12.80
CA SER A 247 0.11 24.12 12.47
C SER A 247 -0.70 24.61 11.27
N TYR A 248 -1.01 23.72 10.34
CA TYR A 248 -1.83 24.01 9.18
C TYR A 248 -2.65 22.79 8.79
N GLN A 249 -3.66 23.03 7.96
CA GLN A 249 -4.42 22.02 7.24
C GLN A 249 -4.38 22.36 5.74
N GLU A 250 -4.06 21.37 4.91
CA GLU A 250 -4.11 21.49 3.46
C GLU A 250 -5.39 20.84 2.93
N GLN A 251 -6.07 21.51 2.00
CA GLN A 251 -7.26 21.04 1.31
C GLN A 251 -7.01 20.98 -0.19
N ARG A 252 -7.31 19.84 -0.82
CA ARG A 252 -7.32 19.69 -2.28
C ARG A 252 -8.67 19.17 -2.75
N ALA A 253 -9.24 19.77 -3.78
CA ALA A 253 -10.58 19.41 -4.23
C ALA A 253 -10.84 19.79 -5.69
N ALA A 254 -11.76 19.06 -6.33
CA ALA A 254 -12.37 19.53 -7.56
C ALA A 254 -13.30 20.71 -7.25
N VAL A 255 -13.23 21.75 -8.06
CA VAL A 255 -14.08 22.94 -7.93
C VAL A 255 -14.69 23.33 -9.27
N GLY A 256 -15.78 24.09 -9.22
CA GLY A 256 -16.34 24.77 -10.38
C GLY A 256 -16.50 26.26 -10.11
N PRO A 257 -16.52 27.12 -11.13
CA PRO A 257 -16.71 28.55 -10.93
C PRO A 257 -18.13 28.84 -10.41
N SER A 258 -18.26 29.84 -9.54
CA SER A 258 -19.57 30.27 -9.01
C SER A 258 -20.44 30.99 -10.06
N ASP A 259 -19.89 31.33 -11.23
CA ASP A 259 -20.59 32.00 -12.33
C ASP A 259 -21.49 31.05 -13.18
N GLY A 260 -21.51 29.76 -12.84
CA GLY A 260 -22.33 28.74 -13.50
C GLY A 260 -21.77 28.21 -14.82
N ARG A 261 -20.59 28.67 -15.26
CA ARG A 261 -19.94 28.11 -16.46
C ARG A 261 -19.38 26.72 -16.16
N PRO A 262 -19.58 25.72 -17.03
CA PRO A 262 -18.97 24.41 -16.85
C PRO A 262 -17.47 24.50 -17.12
N ARG A 263 -16.68 24.72 -16.06
CA ARG A 263 -15.23 24.51 -16.05
C ARG A 263 -14.91 23.55 -14.92
N GLU A 264 -14.13 22.52 -15.23
CA GLU A 264 -13.57 21.63 -14.22
C GLU A 264 -12.24 22.22 -13.77
N LEU A 265 -12.13 22.50 -12.47
CA LEU A 265 -10.99 23.17 -11.87
C LEU A 265 -10.51 22.35 -10.68
N TRP A 266 -9.26 22.55 -10.28
CA TRP A 266 -8.65 21.88 -9.14
C TRP A 266 -8.09 22.91 -8.17
N LEU A 267 -8.59 22.92 -6.95
CA LEU A 267 -8.17 23.78 -5.86
C LEU A 267 -7.11 23.08 -5.02
N ALA A 268 -6.05 23.82 -4.67
CA ALA A 268 -5.20 23.53 -3.53
C ALA A 268 -5.24 24.75 -2.59
N ARG A 269 -5.50 24.50 -1.30
CA ARG A 269 -5.63 25.54 -0.28
C ARG A 269 -4.93 25.13 1.00
N LEU A 270 -4.37 26.10 1.71
CA LEU A 270 -3.72 25.96 3.00
C LEU A 270 -4.43 26.85 4.03
N GLU A 271 -4.95 26.24 5.09
CA GLU A 271 -5.43 26.95 6.28
C GLU A 271 -4.34 26.92 7.35
N VAL A 272 -3.75 28.08 7.64
CA VAL A 272 -2.76 28.23 8.72
C VAL A 272 -3.50 28.41 10.04
N LEU A 273 -3.43 27.39 10.90
CA LEU A 273 -4.11 27.36 12.20
C LEU A 273 -3.30 28.07 13.28
N ARG A 274 -1.96 28.02 13.16
CA ARG A 274 -1.03 28.76 14.02
C ARG A 274 0.27 29.04 13.25
N GLU A 275 0.93 30.14 13.61
CA GLU A 275 2.26 30.44 13.08
C GLU A 275 3.27 29.39 13.56
N SER A 276 4.05 28.86 12.62
CA SER A 276 5.14 27.94 12.91
C SER A 276 6.13 27.91 11.73
N PRO A 277 7.40 27.53 11.96
CA PRO A 277 8.34 27.29 10.86
C PRO A 277 7.86 26.23 9.84
N ALA A 278 6.98 25.32 10.26
CA ALA A 278 6.39 24.31 9.37
C ALA A 278 5.31 24.93 8.46
N ALA A 279 4.48 25.82 8.99
CA ALA A 279 3.49 26.56 8.21
C ALA A 279 4.17 27.52 7.22
N ASP A 280 5.20 28.25 7.65
CA ASP A 280 5.98 29.14 6.78
C ASP A 280 6.65 28.38 5.63
N ARG A 281 7.22 27.20 5.93
CA ARG A 281 7.80 26.33 4.90
C ARG A 281 6.75 25.86 3.91
N ARG A 282 5.58 25.40 4.38
CA ARG A 282 4.52 24.91 3.49
C ARG A 282 3.97 26.02 2.61
N LEU A 283 3.84 27.24 3.12
CA LEU A 283 3.47 28.41 2.32
C LEU A 283 4.49 28.67 1.20
N ALA A 284 5.78 28.62 1.50
CA ALA A 284 6.83 28.77 0.49
C ALA A 284 6.80 27.64 -0.56
N GLU A 285 6.54 26.40 -0.15
CA GLU A 285 6.37 25.26 -1.07
C GLU A 285 5.11 25.40 -1.93
N PHE A 286 4.05 26.05 -1.44
CA PHE A 286 2.84 26.39 -2.22
C PHE A 286 3.15 27.40 -3.31
N ASP A 287 3.86 28.47 -2.97
CA ASP A 287 4.30 29.48 -3.95
C ASP A 287 5.22 28.86 -5.01
N ASP A 288 6.09 27.93 -4.62
CA ASP A 288 6.94 27.19 -5.55
C ASP A 288 6.14 26.22 -6.44
N GLU A 289 5.10 25.57 -5.93
CA GLU A 289 4.17 24.73 -6.73
C GLU A 289 3.45 25.56 -7.79
N VAL A 290 2.97 26.75 -7.45
CA VAL A 290 2.40 27.71 -8.41
C VAL A 290 3.43 28.04 -9.49
N GLN A 291 4.66 28.37 -9.11
CA GLN A 291 5.72 28.71 -10.06
C GLN A 291 6.03 27.54 -11.02
N VAL A 292 6.01 26.30 -10.53
CA VAL A 292 6.15 25.10 -11.36
C VAL A 292 5.02 25.02 -12.39
N HIS A 293 3.76 25.21 -11.99
CA HIS A 293 2.63 25.22 -12.92
C HIS A 293 2.67 26.37 -13.95
N GLU A 294 3.15 27.55 -13.56
CA GLU A 294 3.26 28.71 -14.45
C GLU A 294 4.42 28.58 -15.47
N THR A 295 5.47 27.81 -15.15
CA THR A 295 6.71 27.74 -15.96
C THR A 295 6.88 26.47 -16.77
N VAL A 296 6.35 25.33 -16.30
CA VAL A 296 6.53 24.04 -16.95
C VAL A 296 5.44 23.80 -17.98
N VAL A 297 5.85 23.75 -19.25
CA VAL A 297 4.93 23.51 -20.37
C VAL A 297 4.24 22.16 -20.23
N GLY A 298 2.91 22.17 -20.32
CA GLY A 298 2.09 20.97 -20.32
C GLY A 298 1.55 20.55 -18.95
N LEU A 299 1.91 21.24 -17.88
CA LEU A 299 1.16 21.21 -16.62
C LEU A 299 -0.12 22.05 -16.74
N PRO A 300 -1.14 21.77 -15.91
CA PRO A 300 -2.39 22.53 -15.94
C PRO A 300 -2.17 23.99 -15.52
N PRO A 301 -2.69 24.98 -16.26
CA PRO A 301 -2.43 26.39 -15.98
C PRO A 301 -3.13 26.85 -14.70
N VAL A 302 -2.50 27.78 -13.98
CA VAL A 302 -3.08 28.46 -12.80
C VAL A 302 -4.10 29.49 -13.28
N VAL A 303 -5.32 29.43 -12.76
CA VAL A 303 -6.42 30.36 -13.10
C VAL A 303 -6.66 31.41 -12.02
N ALA A 304 -6.41 31.07 -10.75
CA ALA A 304 -6.52 31.98 -9.61
C ALA A 304 -5.49 31.59 -8.56
N ARG A 305 -4.97 32.57 -7.82
CA ARG A 305 -4.08 32.35 -6.68
C ARG A 305 -4.11 33.49 -5.69
N ASP A 306 -3.83 33.17 -4.44
CA ASP A 306 -3.46 34.10 -3.39
C ASP A 306 -2.35 33.46 -2.52
N ARG A 307 -2.08 34.06 -1.37
CA ARG A 307 -1.06 33.57 -0.44
C ARG A 307 -1.35 32.18 0.14
N PHE A 308 -2.62 31.79 0.20
CA PHE A 308 -3.10 30.61 0.93
C PHE A 308 -3.71 29.56 0.00
N GLY A 309 -3.72 29.78 -1.32
CA GLY A 309 -4.25 28.79 -2.24
C GLY A 309 -4.13 29.19 -3.69
N PHE A 310 -4.31 28.22 -4.55
CA PHE A 310 -4.37 28.41 -5.98
C PHE A 310 -5.32 27.41 -6.61
N VAL A 311 -5.81 27.78 -7.79
CA VAL A 311 -6.72 26.98 -8.60
C VAL A 311 -6.07 26.77 -9.96
N THR A 312 -6.11 25.54 -10.45
CA THR A 312 -5.65 25.18 -11.79
C THR A 312 -6.82 24.71 -12.65
N GLU A 313 -6.69 24.82 -13.98
CA GLU A 313 -7.61 24.10 -14.86
C GLU A 313 -7.47 22.59 -14.65
N LEU A 314 -8.57 21.85 -14.62
CA LEU A 314 -8.50 20.40 -14.67
C LEU A 314 -8.29 19.99 -16.14
N PRO A 315 -7.24 19.22 -16.47
CA PRO A 315 -7.03 18.78 -17.83
C PRO A 315 -8.24 17.99 -18.36
N ALA A 316 -8.60 18.24 -19.63
CA ALA A 316 -9.65 17.50 -20.29
C ALA A 316 -9.26 16.01 -20.36
N GLY A 317 -9.93 15.17 -19.55
CA GLY A 317 -9.64 13.75 -19.46
C GLY A 317 -10.18 13.14 -18.16
N SER A 318 -10.05 11.83 -18.05
CA SER A 318 -10.38 11.09 -16.82
C SER A 318 -9.15 10.32 -16.34
N PRO A 319 -9.00 10.11 -15.02
CA PRO A 319 -7.92 9.27 -14.48
C PRO A 319 -7.89 7.92 -15.19
N LEU A 320 -6.70 7.34 -15.40
CA LEU A 320 -6.55 6.13 -16.22
C LEU A 320 -7.50 5.01 -15.82
N LEU A 321 -7.63 4.74 -14.51
CA LEU A 321 -8.51 3.68 -13.99
C LEU A 321 -10.00 3.97 -14.24
N THR A 322 -10.39 5.23 -14.29
CA THR A 322 -11.75 5.64 -14.65
C THR A 322 -11.98 5.54 -16.16
N ALA A 323 -10.99 5.94 -16.95
CA ALA A 323 -11.08 5.98 -18.42
C ALA A 323 -11.08 4.58 -19.05
N TYR A 324 -10.27 3.66 -18.52
CA TYR A 324 -10.03 2.35 -19.10
C TYR A 324 -10.43 1.17 -18.20
N GLY A 325 -10.89 1.44 -16.98
CA GLY A 325 -11.24 0.42 -15.99
C GLY A 325 -10.05 -0.09 -15.18
N SER A 326 -10.23 -1.23 -14.52
CA SER A 326 -9.20 -1.89 -13.72
C SER A 326 -8.18 -2.64 -14.60
N PRO A 327 -6.89 -2.67 -14.24
CA PRO A 327 -5.90 -3.54 -14.88
C PRO A 327 -6.24 -5.03 -14.73
N PRO A 328 -5.73 -5.92 -15.60
CA PRO A 328 -4.88 -5.64 -16.76
C PRO A 328 -5.67 -5.05 -17.94
N TYR A 329 -5.05 -4.13 -18.67
CA TYR A 329 -5.63 -3.54 -19.86
C TYR A 329 -5.51 -4.48 -21.06
N PRO A 330 -6.56 -4.57 -21.90
CA PRO A 330 -6.46 -5.29 -23.16
C PRO A 330 -5.44 -4.61 -24.08
N GLY A 331 -4.82 -5.38 -24.99
CA GLY A 331 -3.77 -4.87 -25.88
C GLY A 331 -4.18 -3.61 -26.66
N VAL A 332 -5.44 -3.52 -27.09
CA VAL A 332 -5.96 -2.33 -27.79
C VAL A 332 -5.96 -1.07 -26.92
N ALA A 333 -6.22 -1.18 -25.61
CA ALA A 333 -6.21 -0.05 -24.69
C ALA A 333 -4.76 0.35 -24.34
N LEU A 334 -3.88 -0.64 -24.16
CA LEU A 334 -2.45 -0.39 -23.98
C LEU A 334 -1.86 0.31 -25.21
N ASP A 335 -2.25 -0.10 -26.41
CA ASP A 335 -1.81 0.53 -27.65
C ASP A 335 -2.30 1.97 -27.78
N ALA A 336 -3.53 2.25 -27.37
CA ALA A 336 -4.05 3.62 -27.31
C ALA A 336 -3.24 4.48 -26.33
N LEU A 337 -2.92 3.94 -25.15
CA LEU A 337 -2.12 4.63 -24.14
C LEU A 337 -0.69 4.91 -24.63
N LEU A 338 -0.02 3.92 -25.23
CA LEU A 338 1.33 4.07 -25.77
C LEU A 338 1.41 5.14 -26.88
N ARG A 339 0.34 5.35 -27.66
CA ARG A 339 0.29 6.40 -28.70
C ARG A 339 0.29 7.81 -28.12
N VAL A 340 -0.31 8.01 -26.95
CA VAL A 340 -0.45 9.34 -26.32
C VAL A 340 0.63 9.62 -25.27
N LEU A 341 1.36 8.58 -24.85
CA LEU A 341 2.45 8.65 -23.87
C LEU A 341 3.54 9.70 -24.20
N PRO A 342 3.96 9.91 -25.47
CA PRO A 342 4.97 10.92 -25.79
C PRO A 342 4.61 12.35 -25.36
N MET A 343 3.33 12.68 -25.25
CA MET A 343 2.91 14.01 -24.83
C MET A 343 3.06 14.23 -23.33
N MET A 344 2.75 13.22 -22.51
CA MET A 344 3.04 13.22 -21.09
C MET A 344 4.56 13.30 -20.85
N ALA A 345 5.34 12.56 -21.65
CA ALA A 345 6.79 12.57 -21.55
C ALA A 345 7.39 13.97 -21.77
N ARG A 346 6.89 14.74 -22.76
CA ARG A 346 7.34 16.12 -22.98
C ARG A 346 7.11 17.03 -21.77
N THR A 347 6.00 16.86 -21.04
CA THR A 347 5.75 17.62 -19.81
C THR A 347 6.77 17.25 -18.72
N LEU A 348 7.06 15.96 -18.54
CA LEU A 348 8.07 15.51 -17.59
C LEU A 348 9.48 15.96 -17.99
N GLU A 349 9.84 15.93 -19.27
CA GLU A 349 11.11 16.46 -19.77
C GLU A 349 11.25 17.96 -19.51
N ALA A 350 10.18 18.73 -19.68
CA ALA A 350 10.17 20.16 -19.33
C ALA A 350 10.39 20.38 -17.82
N LEU A 351 9.80 19.52 -16.98
CA LEU A 351 10.03 19.53 -15.54
C LEU A 351 11.49 19.17 -15.19
N HIS A 352 12.05 18.14 -15.85
CA HIS A 352 13.43 17.70 -15.69
C HIS A 352 14.43 18.77 -16.14
N ALA A 353 14.14 19.47 -17.23
CA ALA A 353 14.94 20.59 -17.71
C ALA A 353 14.97 21.77 -16.71
N ALA A 354 13.93 21.92 -15.89
CA ALA A 354 13.91 22.85 -14.76
C ALA A 354 14.62 22.34 -13.51
N GLY A 355 15.29 21.18 -13.58
CA GLY A 355 16.02 20.57 -12.46
C GLY A 355 15.13 19.90 -11.42
N ARG A 356 13.86 19.61 -11.78
CA ARG A 356 12.86 19.03 -10.88
C ARG A 356 12.40 17.67 -11.39
N ALA A 357 11.84 16.87 -10.50
CA ALA A 357 11.16 15.61 -10.85
C ALA A 357 9.75 15.63 -10.25
N HIS A 358 8.82 14.91 -10.87
CA HIS A 358 7.43 14.86 -10.42
C HIS A 358 7.29 14.05 -9.13
N ARG A 359 7.96 12.89 -9.03
CA ARG A 359 8.10 12.04 -7.83
C ARG A 359 6.80 11.40 -7.29
N ALA A 360 5.64 11.77 -7.84
CA ALA A 360 4.32 11.29 -7.42
C ALA A 360 3.48 10.64 -8.55
N LEU A 361 4.10 10.09 -9.60
CA LEU A 361 3.34 9.51 -10.72
C LEU A 361 2.59 8.25 -10.30
N ARG A 362 1.31 8.20 -10.68
CA ARG A 362 0.34 7.12 -10.40
C ARG A 362 -0.87 7.25 -11.35
N PRO A 363 -1.70 6.21 -11.53
CA PRO A 363 -2.84 6.27 -12.46
C PRO A 363 -3.83 7.41 -12.20
N GLU A 364 -3.95 7.86 -10.94
CA GLU A 364 -4.87 8.92 -10.53
C GLU A 364 -4.46 10.32 -11.03
N VAL A 365 -3.16 10.54 -11.24
CA VAL A 365 -2.62 11.84 -11.73
C VAL A 365 -2.40 11.86 -13.24
N LEU A 366 -2.64 10.73 -13.90
CA LEU A 366 -2.55 10.58 -15.35
C LEU A 366 -3.96 10.62 -15.94
N LEU A 367 -4.31 11.75 -16.55
CA LEU A 367 -5.65 11.99 -17.10
C LEU A 367 -5.65 11.69 -18.60
N ALA A 368 -6.33 10.62 -18.99
CA ALA A 368 -6.48 10.24 -20.38
C ALA A 368 -7.69 10.89 -21.03
N SER A 369 -7.46 11.36 -22.25
CA SER A 369 -8.47 11.76 -23.22
C SER A 369 -8.24 10.99 -24.52
N ARG A 370 -9.08 11.24 -25.53
CA ARG A 370 -9.03 10.49 -26.79
C ARG A 370 -7.67 10.59 -27.51
N ASP A 371 -7.01 11.72 -27.41
CA ASP A 371 -5.81 12.08 -28.17
C ASP A 371 -4.64 12.53 -27.29
N ARG A 372 -4.83 12.61 -25.97
CA ARG A 372 -3.82 13.11 -25.03
C ARG A 372 -3.83 12.40 -23.69
N LEU A 373 -2.63 12.24 -23.13
CA LEU A 373 -2.41 11.96 -21.72
C LEU A 373 -1.89 13.23 -21.04
N TRP A 374 -2.58 13.67 -20.00
CA TRP A 374 -2.21 14.84 -19.20
C TRP A 374 -1.67 14.42 -17.84
N LEU A 375 -0.79 15.24 -17.30
CA LEU A 375 -0.35 15.17 -15.91
C LEU A 375 -1.12 16.18 -15.08
N ARG A 376 -1.56 15.75 -13.91
CA ARG A 376 -2.12 16.60 -12.86
C ARG A 376 -1.18 16.58 -11.66
N ASP A 377 -1.22 17.66 -10.88
CA ASP A 377 -0.48 17.85 -9.63
C ASP A 377 1.05 17.97 -9.84
N ALA A 378 1.69 18.87 -9.10
CA ALA A 378 3.16 18.99 -9.11
C ALA A 378 3.71 19.28 -7.70
N GLY A 379 2.93 19.01 -6.66
CA GLY A 379 3.30 19.36 -5.28
C GLY A 379 4.64 18.78 -4.83
N LEU A 380 4.92 17.51 -5.10
CA LEU A 380 6.24 16.95 -4.79
C LEU A 380 7.35 17.49 -5.71
N ALA A 381 7.07 18.13 -6.84
CA ALA A 381 8.13 18.81 -7.58
C ALA A 381 8.59 20.11 -6.89
N ALA A 382 7.79 20.64 -5.96
CA ALA A 382 8.00 21.91 -5.27
C ALA A 382 8.47 21.78 -3.81
N THR A 383 8.54 20.55 -3.29
CA THR A 383 8.96 20.29 -1.91
C THR A 383 10.37 19.71 -1.83
N ALA A 384 11.01 19.82 -0.67
CA ALA A 384 12.25 19.10 -0.41
C ALA A 384 12.03 17.59 -0.43
N VAL A 385 13.09 16.83 -0.72
CA VAL A 385 13.01 15.36 -0.70
C VAL A 385 12.83 14.83 0.72
N ALA A 386 11.83 13.96 0.88
CA ALA A 386 11.61 13.21 2.11
C ALA A 386 11.65 11.69 1.86
N ALA A 387 12.20 10.95 2.83
CA ALA A 387 12.22 9.50 2.76
C ALA A 387 10.80 8.92 2.81
N GLY A 388 10.49 8.02 1.88
CA GLY A 388 9.18 7.38 1.76
C GLY A 388 8.10 8.29 1.17
N GLU A 389 8.46 9.40 0.53
CA GLU A 389 7.51 10.26 -0.19
C GLU A 389 6.86 9.55 -1.40
N GLY A 390 5.79 10.13 -1.93
CA GLY A 390 5.12 9.62 -3.12
C GLY A 390 4.28 8.35 -2.88
N PRO A 391 3.55 7.91 -3.91
CA PRO A 391 2.60 6.80 -3.81
C PRO A 391 3.31 5.47 -3.59
N ALA A 392 3.00 4.80 -2.47
CA ALA A 392 3.70 3.59 -2.02
C ALA A 392 3.81 2.49 -3.11
N PHE A 393 2.78 2.29 -3.93
CA PHE A 393 2.75 1.23 -4.94
C PHE A 393 3.61 1.47 -6.19
N TYR A 394 3.97 2.73 -6.47
CA TYR A 394 4.76 3.10 -7.65
C TYR A 394 6.08 3.74 -7.27
N ARG A 395 6.39 3.85 -5.97
CA ARG A 395 7.57 4.51 -5.45
C ARG A 395 8.85 3.86 -5.98
N ALA A 396 9.80 4.68 -6.42
CA ALA A 396 11.12 4.21 -6.83
C ALA A 396 12.00 3.93 -5.59
N PRO A 397 12.92 2.95 -5.63
CA PRO A 397 13.73 2.55 -4.46
C PRO A 397 14.53 3.69 -3.82
N GLU A 398 15.00 4.65 -4.62
CA GLU A 398 15.75 5.81 -4.13
C GLU A 398 14.90 6.77 -3.28
N GLN A 399 13.58 6.77 -3.43
CA GLN A 399 12.68 7.59 -2.60
C GLN A 399 12.55 7.05 -1.18
N ASP A 400 12.80 5.76 -0.94
CA ASP A 400 12.86 5.20 0.42
C ASP A 400 14.20 5.52 1.12
N ARG A 401 15.26 5.78 0.34
CA ARG A 401 16.63 6.00 0.84
C ARG A 401 17.31 7.20 0.18
N PRO A 402 16.74 8.42 0.28
CA PRO A 402 17.19 9.58 -0.49
C PRO A 402 18.61 10.05 -0.16
N LEU A 403 19.13 9.68 1.03
CA LEU A 403 20.51 9.98 1.43
C LEU A 403 21.57 9.13 0.73
N LEU A 404 21.20 7.93 0.27
CA LEU A 404 22.10 7.05 -0.48
C LEU A 404 22.07 7.39 -1.96
N MET A 405 20.86 7.65 -2.47
CA MET A 405 20.57 7.87 -3.88
C MET A 405 19.50 8.95 -3.96
N PRO A 406 19.81 10.18 -4.41
CA PRO A 406 18.83 11.26 -4.41
C PRO A 406 17.77 11.03 -5.52
N PRO A 407 16.48 11.14 -5.21
CA PRO A 407 15.40 11.19 -6.20
C PRO A 407 15.63 12.32 -7.21
N GLY A 408 15.26 12.06 -8.46
CA GLY A 408 15.48 12.97 -9.58
C GLY A 408 14.77 12.48 -10.85
N PRO A 409 15.16 12.94 -12.05
CA PRO A 409 14.52 12.54 -13.31
C PRO A 409 14.32 11.02 -13.49
N ALA A 410 15.31 10.22 -13.06
CA ALA A 410 15.24 8.76 -13.11
C ALA A 410 14.15 8.14 -12.21
N THR A 411 13.70 8.87 -11.18
CA THR A 411 12.56 8.48 -10.35
C THR A 411 11.29 8.47 -11.21
N ASP A 412 11.04 9.53 -11.99
CA ASP A 412 9.87 9.58 -12.86
C ASP A 412 9.90 8.48 -13.94
N VAL A 413 11.09 8.16 -14.47
CA VAL A 413 11.28 7.04 -15.42
C VAL A 413 10.81 5.72 -14.80
N PHE A 414 11.23 5.43 -13.57
CA PHE A 414 10.78 4.24 -12.85
C PHE A 414 9.27 4.26 -12.64
N GLN A 415 8.70 5.38 -12.20
CA GLN A 415 7.26 5.45 -11.92
C GLN A 415 6.41 5.29 -13.19
N VAL A 416 6.84 5.85 -14.32
CA VAL A 416 6.19 5.62 -15.64
C VAL A 416 6.20 4.13 -15.98
N ALA A 417 7.35 3.47 -15.84
CA ALA A 417 7.46 2.04 -16.13
C ALA A 417 6.64 1.18 -15.15
N ALA A 418 6.62 1.53 -13.86
CA ALA A 418 5.84 0.82 -12.83
C ALA A 418 4.33 0.94 -13.08
N VAL A 419 3.86 2.13 -13.48
CA VAL A 419 2.47 2.33 -13.89
C VAL A 419 2.17 1.49 -15.13
N LEU A 420 2.97 1.59 -16.20
CA LEU A 420 2.72 0.83 -17.43
C LEU A 420 2.76 -0.69 -17.21
N PHE A 421 3.70 -1.18 -16.40
CA PHE A 421 3.77 -2.58 -16.02
C PHE A 421 2.50 -3.04 -15.31
N HIS A 422 2.02 -2.25 -14.33
CA HIS A 422 0.79 -2.54 -13.62
C HIS A 422 -0.43 -2.54 -14.55
N LEU A 423 -0.56 -1.51 -15.39
CA LEU A 423 -1.66 -1.42 -16.34
C LEU A 423 -1.64 -2.58 -17.34
N ALA A 424 -0.47 -3.02 -17.82
CA ALA A 424 -0.36 -4.09 -18.81
C ALA A 424 -0.63 -5.48 -18.21
N THR A 425 -0.16 -5.74 -16.98
CA THR A 425 -0.09 -7.08 -16.39
C THR A 425 -1.12 -7.32 -15.29
N GLY A 426 -1.72 -6.27 -14.71
CA GLY A 426 -2.55 -6.35 -13.51
C GLY A 426 -1.76 -6.55 -12.22
N HIS A 427 -0.43 -6.60 -12.29
CA HIS A 427 0.46 -6.82 -11.15
C HIS A 427 1.35 -5.61 -10.93
N LEU A 428 1.60 -5.23 -9.68
CA LEU A 428 2.64 -4.25 -9.37
C LEU A 428 4.02 -4.82 -9.71
N ALA A 429 4.93 -3.97 -10.20
CA ALA A 429 6.28 -4.39 -10.61
C ALA A 429 7.08 -5.07 -9.47
N GLY A 430 6.97 -4.55 -8.24
CA GLY A 430 7.76 -5.05 -7.11
C GLY A 430 9.27 -4.99 -7.37
N THR A 431 10.04 -5.84 -6.68
CA THR A 431 11.49 -5.97 -6.91
C THR A 431 11.76 -7.09 -7.92
N ASN A 432 12.57 -6.81 -8.95
CA ASN A 432 12.89 -7.74 -10.04
C ASN A 432 11.63 -8.38 -10.67
N PRO A 433 10.73 -7.58 -11.26
CA PRO A 433 9.54 -8.09 -11.94
C PRO A 433 9.89 -9.13 -13.02
N PRO A 434 9.06 -10.17 -13.20
CA PRO A 434 9.16 -11.01 -14.38
C PRO A 434 8.82 -10.19 -15.65
N PRO A 435 9.24 -10.65 -16.84
CA PRO A 435 8.83 -10.03 -18.10
C PRO A 435 7.29 -9.93 -18.21
N PRO A 436 6.73 -8.79 -18.63
CA PRO A 436 5.29 -8.64 -18.90
C PRO A 436 4.71 -9.76 -19.78
N SER A 437 5.43 -10.15 -20.84
CA SER A 437 5.00 -11.24 -21.74
C SER A 437 4.96 -12.61 -21.05
N LEU A 438 5.70 -12.81 -19.95
CA LEU A 438 5.64 -14.04 -19.17
C LEU A 438 4.36 -14.09 -18.31
N LEU A 439 3.96 -12.96 -17.73
CA LEU A 439 2.71 -12.85 -16.97
C LEU A 439 1.48 -12.87 -17.89
N ARG A 440 1.63 -12.33 -19.09
CA ARG A 440 0.58 -12.22 -20.10
C ARG A 440 1.12 -12.55 -21.49
N PRO A 441 1.05 -13.82 -21.92
CA PRO A 441 1.59 -14.28 -23.20
C PRO A 441 1.02 -13.60 -24.45
N GLU A 442 -0.13 -12.93 -24.35
CA GLU A 442 -0.71 -12.17 -25.46
C GLU A 442 -0.07 -10.79 -25.65
N LEU A 443 0.76 -10.34 -24.70
CA LEU A 443 1.53 -9.10 -24.83
C LEU A 443 2.74 -9.31 -25.73
N ARG A 444 3.08 -8.26 -26.47
CA ARG A 444 4.30 -8.20 -27.29
C ARG A 444 5.54 -8.25 -26.40
N SER A 445 6.43 -9.21 -26.63
CA SER A 445 7.68 -9.35 -25.86
C SER A 445 8.62 -8.16 -26.03
N GLU A 446 8.44 -7.36 -27.08
CA GLU A 446 9.13 -6.09 -27.27
C GLU A 446 8.82 -5.05 -26.17
N LEU A 447 7.77 -5.24 -25.37
CA LEU A 447 7.49 -4.43 -24.17
C LEU A 447 8.40 -4.78 -22.98
N ASP A 448 9.00 -5.97 -22.98
CA ASP A 448 9.67 -6.48 -21.79
C ASP A 448 10.93 -5.67 -21.46
N THR A 449 11.88 -5.60 -22.39
CA THR A 449 13.16 -4.91 -22.15
C THR A 449 13.00 -3.44 -21.76
N PRO A 450 12.21 -2.60 -22.48
CA PRO A 450 12.08 -1.19 -22.11
C PRO A 450 11.50 -0.99 -20.71
N LEU A 451 10.50 -1.78 -20.32
CA LEU A 451 9.91 -1.69 -18.99
C LEU A 451 10.86 -2.21 -17.91
N LEU A 452 11.52 -3.34 -18.13
CA LEU A 452 12.42 -3.93 -17.14
C LEU A 452 13.68 -3.08 -16.93
N ASP A 453 14.26 -2.50 -17.97
CA ASP A 453 15.43 -1.62 -17.86
C ASP A 453 15.09 -0.33 -17.08
N ALA A 454 13.86 0.18 -17.21
CA ALA A 454 13.36 1.32 -16.44
C ALA A 454 13.00 0.99 -14.99
N LEU A 455 12.79 -0.28 -14.66
CA LEU A 455 12.44 -0.77 -13.32
C LEU A 455 13.66 -1.23 -12.49
N VAL A 456 14.87 -1.01 -13.00
CA VAL A 456 16.12 -1.34 -12.28
C VAL A 456 16.25 -0.50 -11.00
N ASP A 457 16.67 -1.12 -9.90
CA ASP A 457 16.82 -0.44 -8.60
C ASP A 457 17.78 0.76 -8.66
N ASP A 458 18.88 0.64 -9.39
CA ASP A 458 19.85 1.72 -9.59
C ASP A 458 19.38 2.74 -10.65
N PRO A 459 19.05 3.99 -10.28
CA PRO A 459 18.58 5.04 -11.18
C PRO A 459 19.61 5.42 -12.23
N ALA A 460 20.92 5.26 -11.96
CA ALA A 460 21.96 5.56 -12.94
C ALA A 460 22.01 4.55 -14.09
N ARG A 461 21.41 3.37 -13.90
CA ARG A 461 21.32 2.31 -14.91
C ARG A 461 20.03 2.34 -15.73
N ARG A 462 19.06 3.18 -15.35
CA ARG A 462 17.80 3.32 -16.09
C ARG A 462 18.03 4.11 -17.39
N PRO A 463 17.24 3.85 -18.44
CA PRO A 463 17.26 4.67 -19.64
C PRO A 463 16.82 6.10 -19.31
N THR A 464 17.12 7.05 -20.20
CA THR A 464 16.48 8.36 -20.15
C THR A 464 14.99 8.22 -20.47
N LEU A 465 14.18 9.19 -20.03
CA LEU A 465 12.76 9.22 -20.36
C LEU A 465 12.54 9.21 -21.88
N ALA A 466 13.30 10.01 -22.62
CA ALA A 466 13.27 10.04 -24.08
C ALA A 466 13.49 8.63 -24.70
N LEU A 467 14.51 7.91 -24.24
CA LEU A 467 14.85 6.58 -24.75
C LEU A 467 13.75 5.55 -24.41
N LEU A 468 13.24 5.56 -23.18
CA LEU A 468 12.12 4.70 -22.77
C LEU A 468 10.91 4.90 -23.69
N ILE A 469 10.54 6.15 -23.94
CA ILE A 469 9.38 6.51 -24.74
C ILE A 469 9.56 6.16 -26.22
N GLU A 470 10.77 6.37 -26.76
CA GLU A 470 11.12 5.94 -28.12
C GLU A 470 10.98 4.42 -28.27
N GLN A 471 11.56 3.66 -27.35
CA GLN A 471 11.50 2.20 -27.36
C GLN A 471 10.04 1.70 -27.29
N LEU A 472 9.25 2.22 -26.35
CA LEU A 472 7.84 1.87 -26.18
C LEU A 472 6.99 2.26 -27.41
N SER A 473 7.26 3.42 -28.01
CA SER A 473 6.56 3.85 -29.23
C SER A 473 6.89 2.96 -30.43
N SER A 474 8.13 2.45 -30.50
CA SER A 474 8.56 1.56 -31.58
C SER A 474 7.82 0.21 -31.57
N VAL A 475 7.34 -0.24 -30.40
CA VAL A 475 6.53 -1.46 -30.27
C VAL A 475 5.24 -1.34 -31.08
N LEU A 476 4.63 -0.15 -31.13
CA LEU A 476 3.45 0.12 -31.94
C LEU A 476 3.75 0.09 -33.44
N ALA A 477 4.87 0.69 -33.85
CA ALA A 477 5.25 0.81 -35.26
C ALA A 477 5.56 -0.53 -35.93
N ARG A 478 6.10 -1.50 -35.17
CA ARG A 478 6.42 -2.84 -35.66
C ARG A 478 5.20 -3.76 -35.79
N GLY A 479 4.04 -3.37 -35.25
CA GLY A 479 2.78 -4.11 -35.36
C GLY A 479 1.97 -3.82 -36.63
N GLY A 480 2.61 -3.45 -37.74
CA GLY A 480 1.93 -2.98 -38.96
C GLY A 480 0.94 -3.99 -39.59
N THR A 481 -0.27 -3.50 -39.83
CA THR A 481 -1.40 -4.08 -40.63
C THR A 481 -2.09 -5.34 -40.10
N VAL A 482 -3.03 -5.16 -39.16
CA VAL A 482 -4.28 -5.93 -39.24
C VAL A 482 -5.16 -5.21 -40.27
N ARG A 483 -5.30 -5.79 -41.46
CA ARG A 483 -6.34 -5.42 -42.41
C ARG A 483 -7.69 -5.71 -41.75
N TRP A 484 -8.52 -4.67 -41.61
CA TRP A 484 -9.96 -4.83 -41.37
C TRP A 484 -10.64 -5.39 -42.61
#